data_AF-A0A6N2I6X3-F1
#
_entry.id   AF-A0A6N2I6X3-F1
#
_cell.length_a   1.000
_cell.length_b   1.000
_cell.length_c   1.000
_cell.angle_alpha   90.00
_cell.angle_beta   90.00
_cell.angle_gamma   90.00
#
_symmetry.space_group_name_H-M   'P 1'
#
loop_
_entity.id
_entity.type
_entity.pdbx_description
1 polymer ?
#
loop_
_entity_poly.entity_id
_entity_poly.type
_entity_poly.pdbx_seq_one_letter_code
_entity_poly.pdbx_strand_id
1 'polypeptide(L)'
;MTVAFAPAASAADTEAIAKSAGQKWVLKSEATGKYVSTEINDAGNQWAKLRARSDAPGAWERFTLHTDDEGKTVSLRFEASGYFASTEIEDGGTHDGMLRARGANIGGWERFVLKPQGDGKYALLGQAEGKYVTAEKNDTGTDYGLLRARADSVGSWERFTLEKAGAAGIQAGEKDSGEAVPPVAGPAASSTAQVMSWNVCGNINTVSPCNGGKPIGKDALAAGIKDRLAKAASYPNVIFFQEFCEKHAKPVELALEEGPYDWDVRFAPVTYNVDGTGLKAQKECMDADGYDRGAYGVAIAVPDENTWYQAYELPSPAAYVNKEGVTRKAEQRAAICASVPSQAVMYCSAHFSTGGKGWDDPDRTWQPKQAAKLMEKADQGGYRPVFGGDLNVSPPARGFGALTPMYDRYQECDEKNGVYDGADTKDGEKIDYIFSPYTFSACSVQTYVGLSDHYSIHGSVQLPPR
;
A
#
# COMPACT_ATOMS: atom_id res chain seq x y z
N MET A 1 -4.54 13.09 35.39
CA MET A 1 -4.75 12.76 33.98
C MET A 1 -4.10 11.39 33.78
N THR A 2 -4.90 10.34 33.66
CA THR A 2 -4.40 8.97 33.46
C THR A 2 -3.76 8.92 32.07
N VAL A 3 -2.43 8.77 32.03
CA VAL A 3 -1.69 8.46 30.80
C VAL A 3 -2.18 7.08 30.37
N ALA A 4 -3.09 7.06 29.40
CA ALA A 4 -3.48 5.82 28.75
C ALA A 4 -2.23 5.34 28.01
N PHE A 5 -1.61 4.27 28.50
CA PHE A 5 -0.64 3.52 27.73
C PHE A 5 -1.34 3.09 26.45
N ALA A 6 -0.82 3.50 25.29
CA ALA A 6 -1.18 2.84 24.05
C ALA A 6 -0.90 1.34 24.25
N PRO A 7 -1.83 0.43 23.94
CA PRO A 7 -1.54 -0.98 24.00
C PRO A 7 -0.30 -1.27 23.15
N ALA A 8 0.49 -2.29 23.51
CA ALA A 8 1.48 -2.80 22.57
C ALA A 8 0.77 -3.14 21.25
N ALA A 9 1.44 -2.95 20.11
CA ALA A 9 0.81 -3.28 18.84
C ALA A 9 0.41 -4.74 18.87
N SER A 10 -0.80 -5.00 18.36
CA SER A 10 -1.27 -6.37 18.27
C SER A 10 -0.38 -7.13 17.28
N ALA A 11 -0.22 -8.44 17.48
CA ALA A 11 0.42 -9.30 16.50
C ALA A 11 -0.21 -9.13 15.09
N ALA A 12 -1.51 -8.80 15.02
CA ALA A 12 -2.22 -8.55 13.78
C ALA A 12 -1.71 -7.31 13.02
N ASP A 13 -1.27 -6.25 13.71
CA ASP A 13 -0.70 -5.06 13.06
C ASP A 13 0.65 -5.39 12.41
N THR A 14 1.48 -6.18 13.10
CA THR A 14 2.78 -6.63 12.58
C THR A 14 2.58 -7.56 11.37
N GLU A 15 1.62 -8.48 11.45
CA GLU A 15 1.27 -9.38 10.34
C GLU A 15 0.72 -8.62 9.13
N ALA A 16 -0.13 -7.60 9.34
CA ALA A 16 -0.65 -6.79 8.25
C ALA A 16 0.46 -6.04 7.51
N ILE A 17 1.40 -5.43 8.26
CA ILE A 17 2.59 -4.78 7.67
C ILE A 17 3.46 -5.82 6.94
N ALA A 18 3.57 -7.05 7.44
CA ALA A 18 4.29 -8.12 6.77
C ALA A 18 3.66 -8.54 5.43
N LYS A 19 2.34 -8.36 5.27
CA LYS A 19 1.60 -8.60 4.01
C LYS A 19 1.71 -7.46 3.00
N SER A 20 2.23 -6.32 3.40
CA SER A 20 2.46 -5.16 2.54
C SER A 20 3.69 -5.33 1.65
N ALA A 21 3.56 -4.98 0.38
CA ALA A 21 4.64 -4.81 -0.58
C ALA A 21 5.18 -3.36 -0.61
N GLY A 22 4.84 -2.55 0.40
CA GLY A 22 5.35 -1.19 0.55
C GLY A 22 6.87 -1.12 0.71
N GLN A 23 7.44 0.03 0.34
CA GLN A 23 8.88 0.27 0.48
C GLN A 23 9.29 0.24 1.96
N LYS A 24 10.30 -0.58 2.27
CA LYS A 24 10.89 -0.69 3.60
C LYS A 24 12.21 0.05 3.62
N TRP A 25 12.51 0.63 4.76
CA TRP A 25 13.67 1.48 4.99
C TRP A 25 14.37 1.09 6.28
N VAL A 26 15.66 1.35 6.32
CA VAL A 26 16.47 1.40 7.55
C VAL A 26 17.13 2.77 7.65
N LEU A 27 17.37 3.22 8.89
CA LEU A 27 17.91 4.53 9.18
C LEU A 27 19.27 4.37 9.84
N LYS A 28 20.32 4.86 9.21
CA LYS A 28 21.70 4.77 9.72
C LYS A 28 22.19 6.13 10.21
N SER A 29 22.62 6.21 11.46
CA SER A 29 23.19 7.44 12.01
C SER A 29 24.62 7.65 11.52
N GLU A 30 24.94 8.87 11.06
CA GLU A 30 26.31 9.26 10.75
C GLU A 30 27.18 9.35 12.03
N ALA A 31 26.59 9.78 13.16
CA ALA A 31 27.31 9.96 14.41
C ALA A 31 27.80 8.66 15.05
N THR A 32 26.98 7.61 15.03
CA THR A 32 27.33 6.30 15.62
C THR A 32 27.83 5.30 14.58
N GLY A 33 27.51 5.50 13.30
CA GLY A 33 27.75 4.52 12.23
C GLY A 33 26.83 3.29 12.30
N LYS A 34 25.79 3.33 13.14
CA LYS A 34 24.89 2.20 13.44
C LYS A 34 23.47 2.47 12.92
N TYR A 35 22.71 1.40 12.74
CA TYR A 35 21.30 1.42 12.39
C TYR A 35 20.42 1.67 13.63
N VAL A 36 19.32 2.39 13.41
CA VAL A 36 18.30 2.70 14.40
C VAL A 36 17.42 1.48 14.64
N SER A 37 17.40 1.01 15.88
CA SER A 37 16.64 -0.13 16.38
C SER A 37 15.49 0.35 17.27
N THR A 38 14.34 -0.33 17.18
CA THR A 38 13.21 -0.18 18.09
C THR A 38 13.34 -1.11 19.29
N GLU A 39 13.50 -0.56 20.50
CA GLU A 39 13.71 -1.34 21.72
C GLU A 39 12.39 -1.91 22.30
N ILE A 40 11.82 -2.92 21.63
CA ILE A 40 10.52 -3.51 22.04
C ILE A 40 10.59 -4.41 23.28
N ASN A 41 11.79 -4.80 23.72
CA ASN A 41 11.99 -5.60 24.94
C ASN A 41 12.16 -4.74 26.20
N ASP A 42 12.33 -3.42 26.06
CA ASP A 42 12.40 -2.51 27.18
C ASP A 42 11.00 -2.29 27.77
N ALA A 43 10.90 -2.16 29.10
CA ALA A 43 9.61 -2.06 29.79
C ALA A 43 9.19 -0.60 30.06
N GLY A 44 7.90 -0.39 30.29
CA GLY A 44 7.35 0.88 30.75
C GLY A 44 7.63 2.03 29.78
N ASN A 45 8.11 3.17 30.29
CA ASN A 45 8.39 4.36 29.47
C ASN A 45 9.65 4.23 28.59
N GLN A 46 10.37 3.10 28.66
CA GLN A 46 11.49 2.78 27.76
C GLN A 46 11.04 1.95 26.56
N TRP A 47 9.84 1.38 26.61
CA TRP A 47 9.32 0.54 25.55
C TRP A 47 9.30 1.27 24.19
N ALA A 48 9.81 0.59 23.17
CA ALA A 48 9.89 1.06 21.80
C ALA A 48 10.68 2.36 21.59
N LYS A 49 11.57 2.75 22.52
CA LYS A 49 12.51 3.85 22.26
C LYS A 49 13.41 3.53 21.06
N LEU A 50 13.82 4.57 20.35
CA LEU A 50 14.63 4.43 19.14
C LEU A 50 16.11 4.68 19.44
N ARG A 51 16.98 3.73 19.07
CA ARG A 51 18.43 3.81 19.33
C ARG A 51 19.27 3.44 18.11
N ALA A 52 20.17 4.33 17.70
CA ALA A 52 21.19 4.08 16.69
C ALA A 52 22.32 3.21 17.24
N ARG A 53 22.07 1.92 17.45
CA ARG A 53 22.99 0.98 18.10
C ARG A 53 23.32 -0.30 17.32
N SER A 54 22.54 -0.61 16.28
CA SER A 54 22.64 -1.92 15.60
C SER A 54 23.69 -1.91 14.50
N ASP A 55 24.50 -2.97 14.40
CA ASP A 55 25.54 -3.09 13.37
C ASP A 55 25.00 -3.49 12.00
N ALA A 56 23.84 -4.14 11.96
CA ALA A 56 23.22 -4.62 10.74
C ALA A 56 21.70 -4.45 10.80
N PRO A 57 21.03 -4.25 9.66
CA PRO A 57 19.58 -4.26 9.60
C PRO A 57 18.99 -5.62 9.96
N GLY A 58 17.98 -5.63 10.83
CA GLY A 58 17.12 -6.76 11.14
C GLY A 58 15.66 -6.33 11.30
N ALA A 59 14.82 -7.17 11.87
CA ALA A 59 13.38 -6.87 12.03
C ALA A 59 13.11 -5.62 12.90
N TRP A 60 14.04 -5.24 13.79
CA TRP A 60 13.90 -4.10 14.70
C TRP A 60 14.33 -2.77 14.08
N GLU A 61 15.06 -2.82 12.97
CA GLU A 61 15.60 -1.65 12.28
C GLU A 61 14.75 -1.21 11.09
N ARG A 62 13.78 -2.03 10.70
CA ARG A 62 12.92 -1.76 9.53
C ARG A 62 11.73 -0.89 9.88
N PHE A 63 11.46 0.05 9.00
CA PHE A 63 10.26 0.88 9.02
C PHE A 63 9.76 1.18 7.61
N THR A 64 8.57 1.74 7.53
CA THR A 64 7.95 2.26 6.32
C THR A 64 7.76 3.77 6.46
N LEU A 65 7.88 4.51 5.35
CA LEU A 65 7.57 5.94 5.32
C LEU A 65 6.11 6.15 4.93
N HIS A 66 5.39 6.95 5.70
CA HIS A 66 3.97 7.30 5.47
C HIS A 66 3.78 8.81 5.43
N THR A 67 2.65 9.26 4.88
CA THR A 67 2.23 10.65 4.87
C THR A 67 0.70 10.76 4.76
N ASP A 68 0.15 11.73 5.47
CA ASP A 68 -1.26 12.11 5.40
C ASP A 68 -1.46 13.55 4.87
N ASP A 69 -0.39 14.19 4.40
CA ASP A 69 -0.35 15.61 4.02
C ASP A 69 0.25 15.86 2.62
N GLU A 70 0.10 14.87 1.74
CA GLU A 70 0.62 14.87 0.37
C GLU A 70 2.17 14.93 0.33
N GLY A 71 2.85 14.31 1.30
CA GLY A 71 4.32 14.22 1.33
C GLY A 71 5.03 15.52 1.71
N LYS A 72 4.36 16.42 2.43
CA LYS A 72 5.02 17.60 3.04
C LYS A 72 5.82 17.19 4.27
N THR A 73 5.26 16.25 5.03
CA THR A 73 5.94 15.55 6.13
C THR A 73 5.93 14.05 5.87
N VAL A 74 6.77 13.35 6.60
CA VAL A 74 6.79 11.89 6.67
C VAL A 74 6.61 11.43 8.11
N SER A 75 6.04 10.24 8.26
CA SER A 75 5.96 9.50 9.51
C SER A 75 6.64 8.14 9.34
N LEU A 76 7.40 7.72 10.33
CA LEU A 76 8.17 6.47 10.28
C LEU A 76 7.45 5.41 11.10
N ARG A 77 6.83 4.43 10.43
CA ARG A 77 6.15 3.29 11.08
C ARG A 77 7.10 2.12 11.18
N PHE A 78 7.54 1.80 12.40
CA PHE A 78 8.49 0.71 12.66
C PHE A 78 7.79 -0.65 12.67
N GLU A 79 8.36 -1.63 11.99
CA GLU A 79 7.74 -2.96 11.87
C GLU A 79 7.68 -3.68 13.22
N ALA A 80 8.75 -3.61 14.01
CA ALA A 80 8.85 -4.33 15.28
C ALA A 80 7.80 -3.89 16.31
N SER A 81 7.39 -2.62 16.28
CA SER A 81 6.34 -2.12 17.19
C SER A 81 5.01 -1.86 16.50
N GLY A 82 4.88 -1.96 15.18
CA GLY A 82 3.66 -1.64 14.42
C GLY A 82 3.23 -0.16 14.42
N TYR A 83 3.99 0.72 15.08
CA TYR A 83 3.62 2.11 15.38
C TYR A 83 4.56 3.15 14.78
N PHE A 84 4.09 4.38 14.71
CA PHE A 84 4.86 5.53 14.29
C PHE A 84 5.84 6.01 15.36
N ALA A 85 7.01 6.46 14.93
CA ALA A 85 7.92 7.24 15.75
C ALA A 85 7.21 8.53 16.21
N SER A 86 7.16 8.74 17.51
CA SER A 86 6.59 9.90 18.18
C SER A 86 7.68 10.61 18.97
N THR A 87 7.73 11.93 18.90
CA THR A 87 8.59 12.76 19.75
C THR A 87 7.93 12.96 21.11
N GLU A 88 8.56 12.47 22.18
CA GLU A 88 8.05 12.55 23.54
C GLU A 88 8.36 13.90 24.18
N ILE A 89 7.52 14.89 23.89
CA ILE A 89 7.78 16.29 24.24
C ILE A 89 7.13 16.73 25.56
N GLU A 90 6.20 15.91 26.06
CA GLU A 90 5.57 16.09 27.37
C GLU A 90 6.17 15.15 28.43
N ASP A 91 7.08 14.26 28.04
CA ASP A 91 7.78 13.32 28.93
C ASP A 91 9.05 14.00 29.46
N GLY A 92 8.91 14.77 30.54
CA GLY A 92 9.99 15.62 31.04
C GLY A 92 11.23 14.88 31.55
N GLY A 93 12.29 15.62 31.83
CA GLY A 93 13.54 15.07 32.37
C GLY A 93 14.39 14.37 31.29
N THR A 94 14.84 13.14 31.57
CA THR A 94 15.72 12.37 30.65
C THR A 94 15.04 11.88 29.38
N HIS A 95 13.71 11.97 29.35
CA HIS A 95 12.85 11.51 28.26
C HIS A 95 12.44 12.64 27.32
N ASP A 96 12.81 13.88 27.64
CA ASP A 96 12.43 15.05 26.86
C ASP A 96 12.99 14.96 25.43
N GLY A 97 12.07 15.09 24.47
CA GLY A 97 12.35 14.95 23.04
C GLY A 97 12.73 13.54 22.59
N MET A 98 12.69 12.53 23.46
CA MET A 98 13.00 11.13 23.11
C MET A 98 12.07 10.65 21.99
N LEU A 99 12.60 9.90 21.02
CA LEU A 99 11.76 9.24 20.03
C LEU A 99 11.37 7.84 20.50
N ARG A 100 10.07 7.53 20.48
CA ARG A 100 9.52 6.18 20.68
C ARG A 100 8.60 5.79 19.53
N ALA A 101 8.72 4.56 19.03
CA ALA A 101 7.78 4.03 18.05
C ALA A 101 6.50 3.51 18.73
N ARG A 102 5.65 4.44 19.16
CA ARG A 102 4.40 4.18 19.89
C ARG A 102 3.19 5.00 19.44
N GLY A 103 3.37 5.89 18.46
CA GLY A 103 2.28 6.69 17.92
C GLY A 103 1.32 5.79 17.13
N ALA A 104 0.07 5.69 17.58
CA ALA A 104 -0.95 4.92 16.87
C ALA A 104 -1.37 5.58 15.56
N ASN A 105 -1.55 6.91 15.58
CA ASN A 105 -2.00 7.69 14.43
C ASN A 105 -1.00 8.81 14.13
N ILE A 106 -1.07 9.39 12.94
CA ILE A 106 -0.22 10.52 12.56
C ILE A 106 -0.74 11.82 13.19
N GLY A 107 -0.15 12.18 14.33
CA GLY A 107 -0.39 13.43 15.04
C GLY A 107 0.72 14.45 14.82
N GLY A 108 0.75 15.49 15.66
CA GLY A 108 1.81 16.51 15.60
C GLY A 108 3.20 15.93 15.92
N TRP A 109 3.26 14.92 16.79
CA TRP A 109 4.52 14.34 17.31
C TRP A 109 5.12 13.30 16.36
N GLU A 110 4.30 12.75 15.46
CA GLU A 110 4.67 11.70 14.51
C GLU A 110 5.13 12.24 13.15
N ARG A 111 5.09 13.57 12.95
CA ARG A 111 5.42 14.22 11.68
C ARG A 111 6.84 14.77 11.68
N PHE A 112 7.59 14.41 10.64
CA PHE A 112 8.96 14.85 10.41
C PHE A 112 9.09 15.49 9.03
N VAL A 113 9.81 16.60 8.94
CA VAL A 113 10.27 17.13 7.65
C VAL A 113 11.67 16.58 7.39
N LEU A 114 11.84 15.92 6.24
CA LEU A 114 13.16 15.49 5.78
C LEU A 114 13.89 16.66 5.13
N LYS A 115 15.06 17.01 5.67
CA LYS A 115 15.93 18.06 5.11
C LYS A 115 17.15 17.41 4.45
N PRO A 116 17.27 17.43 3.11
CA PRO A 116 18.42 16.88 2.41
C PRO A 116 19.74 17.49 2.88
N GLN A 117 20.76 16.65 3.08
CA GLN A 117 22.10 17.05 3.52
C GLN A 117 23.20 16.71 2.50
N GLY A 118 22.82 16.25 1.30
CA GLY A 118 23.74 15.72 0.29
C GLY A 118 24.03 14.22 0.48
N ASP A 119 24.53 13.56 -0.56
CA ASP A 119 24.97 12.16 -0.54
C ASP A 119 23.95 11.15 0.04
N GLY A 120 22.66 11.35 -0.21
CA GLY A 120 21.59 10.49 0.30
C GLY A 120 21.33 10.62 1.81
N LYS A 121 21.89 11.63 2.47
CA LYS A 121 21.69 11.92 3.89
C LYS A 121 20.56 12.93 4.10
N TYR A 122 19.87 12.78 5.21
CA TYR A 122 18.78 13.64 5.65
C TYR A 122 18.95 14.00 7.11
N ALA A 123 18.53 15.21 7.48
CA ALA A 123 18.19 15.55 8.84
C ALA A 123 16.67 15.45 9.02
N LEU A 124 16.23 14.87 10.14
CA LEU A 124 14.82 14.75 10.47
C LEU A 124 14.45 15.89 11.42
N LEU A 125 13.55 16.78 10.98
CA LEU A 125 13.03 17.88 11.79
C LEU A 125 11.66 17.48 12.32
N GLY A 126 11.53 17.28 13.64
CA GLY A 126 10.23 17.01 14.27
C GLY A 126 9.31 18.23 14.14
N GLN A 127 8.12 18.06 13.59
CA GLN A 127 7.24 19.17 13.25
C GLN A 127 6.69 19.89 14.48
N ALA A 128 6.29 19.14 15.52
CA ALA A 128 5.76 19.73 16.75
C ALA A 128 6.79 20.61 17.47
N GLU A 129 8.04 20.14 17.55
CA GLU A 129 9.11 20.84 18.29
C GLU A 129 9.85 21.89 17.46
N GLY A 130 9.88 21.72 16.14
CA GLY A 130 10.82 22.46 15.30
C GLY A 130 12.29 22.15 15.61
N LYS A 131 12.57 20.95 16.15
CA LYS A 131 13.92 20.50 16.53
C LYS A 131 14.37 19.33 15.67
N TYR A 132 15.67 19.31 15.35
CA TYR A 132 16.30 18.20 14.66
C TYR A 132 16.53 17.03 15.59
N VAL A 133 16.30 15.82 15.06
CA VAL A 133 16.59 14.55 15.72
C VAL A 133 18.10 14.36 15.80
N THR A 134 18.61 14.17 17.01
CA THR A 134 20.01 13.93 17.37
C THR A 134 20.17 12.46 17.78
N ALA A 135 21.23 11.79 17.31
CA ALA A 135 21.67 10.52 17.85
C ALA A 135 22.69 10.74 18.98
N GLU A 136 22.32 10.39 20.21
CA GLU A 136 23.07 10.71 21.43
C GLU A 136 24.25 9.75 21.63
N LYS A 137 25.29 9.94 20.82
CA LYS A 137 26.44 9.02 20.75
C LYS A 137 27.32 9.00 22.00
N ASN A 138 27.24 10.05 22.82
CA ASN A 138 28.04 10.19 24.04
C ASN A 138 27.29 9.69 25.28
N ASP A 139 26.00 9.39 25.18
CA ASP A 139 25.25 8.73 26.25
C ASP A 139 25.78 7.29 26.42
N THR A 140 25.61 6.73 27.62
CA THR A 140 26.13 5.41 27.97
C THR A 140 25.00 4.44 28.33
N GLY A 141 25.32 3.15 28.40
CA GLY A 141 24.38 2.11 28.81
C GLY A 141 23.14 2.02 27.90
N THR A 142 21.95 2.11 28.50
CA THR A 142 20.67 2.00 27.80
C THR A 142 20.32 3.22 26.94
N ASP A 143 21.06 4.32 27.08
CA ASP A 143 20.80 5.57 26.34
C ASP A 143 21.84 5.84 25.25
N TYR A 144 22.89 5.02 25.15
CA TYR A 144 23.82 5.09 24.02
C TYR A 144 23.06 5.03 22.69
N GLY A 145 23.26 6.05 21.85
CA GLY A 145 22.66 6.18 20.53
C GLY A 145 21.16 6.50 20.56
N LEU A 146 20.58 6.86 21.71
CA LEU A 146 19.18 7.26 21.82
C LEU A 146 18.87 8.43 20.89
N LEU A 147 17.75 8.36 20.19
CA LEU A 147 17.29 9.44 19.32
C LEU A 147 16.48 10.45 20.13
N ARG A 148 16.83 11.74 20.01
CA ARG A 148 16.11 12.86 20.64
C ARG A 148 15.91 14.03 19.68
N ALA A 149 14.71 14.55 19.53
CA ALA A 149 14.44 15.80 18.80
C ALA A 149 14.76 17.00 19.70
N ARG A 150 15.97 17.56 19.58
CA ARG A 150 16.40 18.65 20.48
C ARG A 150 17.32 19.71 19.87
N ALA A 151 17.91 19.45 18.70
CA ALA A 151 18.89 20.36 18.12
C ALA A 151 18.23 21.49 17.32
N ASP A 152 18.75 22.71 17.45
CA ASP A 152 18.34 23.89 16.65
C ASP A 152 19.03 23.96 15.28
N SER A 153 20.08 23.18 15.07
CA SER A 153 20.87 23.17 13.84
C SER A 153 21.40 21.78 13.53
N VAL A 154 21.69 21.52 12.25
CA VAL A 154 22.17 20.22 11.78
C VAL A 154 23.69 20.14 11.90
N GLY A 155 24.18 19.28 12.77
CA GLY A 155 25.57 18.84 12.86
C GLY A 155 25.75 17.41 12.35
N SER A 156 26.83 16.75 12.76
CA SER A 156 27.09 15.34 12.41
C SER A 156 26.21 14.36 13.17
N TRP A 157 25.53 14.78 14.23
CA TRP A 157 24.69 13.91 15.06
C TRP A 157 23.24 13.88 14.57
N GLU A 158 22.86 14.88 13.78
CA GLU A 158 21.53 15.06 13.19
C GLU A 158 21.41 14.52 11.77
N ARG A 159 22.46 13.83 11.28
CA ARG A 159 22.53 13.31 9.92
C ARG A 159 22.32 11.80 9.89
N PHE A 160 21.39 11.38 9.05
CA PHE A 160 21.03 9.99 8.87
C PHE A 160 20.98 9.63 7.39
N THR A 161 21.39 8.41 7.06
CA THR A 161 21.21 7.83 5.73
C THR A 161 19.94 6.98 5.75
N LEU A 162 19.03 7.22 4.80
CA LEU A 162 17.88 6.35 4.57
C LEU A 162 18.28 5.34 3.48
N GLU A 163 18.33 4.07 3.85
CA GLU A 163 18.68 2.97 2.95
C GLU A 163 17.44 2.09 2.74
N LYS A 164 17.20 1.63 1.51
CA LYS A 164 16.12 0.66 1.26
C LYS A 164 16.44 -0.65 1.98
N ALA A 165 15.50 -1.13 2.78
CA ALA A 165 15.50 -2.47 3.32
C ALA A 165 14.66 -3.34 2.38
N GLY A 166 15.10 -4.58 2.12
CA GLY A 166 14.50 -5.47 1.11
C GLY A 166 12.98 -5.42 1.01
N ALA A 167 12.48 -5.36 -0.22
CA ALA A 167 11.06 -5.51 -0.55
C ALA A 167 10.47 -6.80 0.04
N ALA A 168 9.14 -6.85 0.13
CA ALA A 168 8.44 -8.05 0.54
C ALA A 168 8.74 -9.21 -0.42
N GLY A 169 9.19 -10.35 0.12
CA GLY A 169 9.71 -11.48 -0.67
C GLY A 169 11.24 -11.61 -0.75
N ILE A 170 12.01 -10.67 -0.18
CA ILE A 170 13.47 -10.76 -0.06
C ILE A 170 13.86 -11.35 1.30
N GLN A 171 14.77 -12.33 1.33
CA GLN A 171 15.21 -12.96 2.58
C GLN A 171 15.96 -11.97 3.47
N ALA A 172 15.88 -12.17 4.79
CA ALA A 172 16.60 -11.35 5.76
C ALA A 172 18.12 -11.39 5.48
N GLY A 173 18.72 -10.22 5.24
CA GLY A 173 20.16 -10.07 4.98
C GLY A 173 20.57 -9.86 3.52
N GLU A 174 19.65 -9.97 2.56
CA GLU A 174 19.92 -9.64 1.16
C GLU A 174 19.77 -8.14 0.89
N LYS A 175 20.74 -7.55 0.15
CA LYS A 175 20.67 -6.16 -0.32
C LYS A 175 19.69 -6.06 -1.49
N ASP A 176 18.74 -5.15 -1.39
CA ASP A 176 17.68 -4.95 -2.38
C ASP A 176 18.19 -4.30 -3.67
N SER A 177 17.90 -4.90 -4.83
CA SER A 177 18.12 -4.31 -6.16
C SER A 177 16.92 -3.48 -6.67
N GLY A 178 15.82 -3.43 -5.93
CA GLY A 178 14.67 -2.55 -6.18
C GLY A 178 13.48 -3.18 -6.92
N GLU A 179 13.63 -4.39 -7.48
CA GLU A 179 12.52 -5.22 -8.00
C GLU A 179 12.88 -6.70 -7.80
N ALA A 180 11.97 -7.52 -7.25
CA ALA A 180 12.17 -8.95 -7.09
C ALA A 180 11.74 -9.65 -8.38
N VAL A 181 12.63 -10.44 -8.99
CA VAL A 181 12.27 -11.20 -10.20
C VAL A 181 11.34 -12.34 -9.80
N PRO A 182 10.15 -12.49 -10.42
CA PRO A 182 9.29 -13.63 -10.14
C PRO A 182 10.00 -14.94 -10.53
N PRO A 183 9.77 -16.05 -9.81
CA PRO A 183 10.31 -17.35 -10.20
C PRO A 183 9.85 -17.71 -11.63
N VAL A 184 10.61 -18.53 -12.35
CA VAL A 184 10.17 -18.98 -13.68
C VAL A 184 8.97 -19.91 -13.51
N ALA A 185 7.89 -19.67 -14.25
CA ALA A 185 6.71 -20.53 -14.17
C ALA A 185 7.02 -21.96 -14.63
N GLY A 186 6.54 -22.95 -13.86
CA GLY A 186 6.58 -24.35 -14.25
C GLY A 186 5.40 -24.77 -15.16
N PRO A 187 5.37 -26.04 -15.59
CA PRO A 187 4.22 -26.60 -16.28
C PRO A 187 2.95 -26.57 -15.42
N ALA A 188 1.79 -26.34 -16.02
CA ALA A 188 0.51 -26.32 -15.32
C ALA A 188 -0.60 -26.97 -16.16
N ALA A 189 -1.47 -27.74 -15.50
CA ALA A 189 -2.64 -28.31 -16.15
C ALA A 189 -3.63 -27.22 -16.60
N SER A 190 -4.58 -27.61 -17.43
CA SER A 190 -5.75 -26.76 -17.69
C SER A 190 -6.52 -26.51 -16.40
N SER A 191 -6.94 -25.28 -16.17
CA SER A 191 -7.70 -24.89 -14.99
C SER A 191 -8.66 -23.76 -15.31
N THR A 192 -9.53 -23.41 -14.36
CA THR A 192 -10.40 -22.23 -14.46
C THR A 192 -10.09 -21.29 -13.30
N ALA A 193 -9.82 -20.03 -13.62
CA ALA A 193 -9.72 -18.97 -12.61
C ALA A 193 -11.08 -18.27 -12.46
N GLN A 194 -11.58 -18.19 -11.22
CA GLN A 194 -12.80 -17.47 -10.86
C GLN A 194 -12.39 -16.16 -10.22
N VAL A 195 -12.39 -15.09 -11.02
CA VAL A 195 -11.82 -13.80 -10.63
C VAL A 195 -12.95 -12.82 -10.32
N MET A 196 -12.85 -12.15 -9.18
CA MET A 196 -13.65 -10.96 -8.87
C MET A 196 -12.76 -9.72 -8.88
N SER A 197 -13.23 -8.60 -9.44
CA SER A 197 -12.62 -7.29 -9.20
C SER A 197 -13.63 -6.37 -8.52
N TRP A 198 -13.19 -5.65 -7.49
CA TRP A 198 -14.05 -4.75 -6.73
C TRP A 198 -13.27 -3.62 -6.06
N ASN A 199 -13.61 -2.38 -6.43
CA ASN A 199 -13.29 -1.20 -5.62
C ASN A 199 -14.12 -1.25 -4.32
N VAL A 200 -13.46 -1.34 -3.16
CA VAL A 200 -14.11 -1.52 -1.85
C VAL A 200 -14.37 -0.21 -1.11
N CYS A 201 -13.98 0.93 -1.69
CA CYS A 201 -14.16 2.27 -1.13
C CYS A 201 -13.65 2.41 0.33
N GLY A 202 -12.52 1.78 0.64
CA GLY A 202 -11.99 1.72 2.00
C GLY A 202 -11.50 3.06 2.55
N ASN A 203 -11.13 4.02 1.70
CA ASN A 203 -10.52 5.29 2.12
C ASN A 203 -11.53 6.43 2.29
N ILE A 204 -12.47 6.25 3.21
CA ILE A 204 -13.54 7.23 3.48
C ILE A 204 -13.51 7.73 4.93
N ASN A 205 -13.77 9.03 5.11
CA ASN A 205 -13.92 9.71 6.42
C ASN A 205 -15.02 10.79 6.48
N THR A 206 -15.73 11.04 5.38
CA THR A 206 -16.77 12.07 5.25
C THR A 206 -17.98 11.51 4.51
N VAL A 207 -19.01 12.34 4.26
CA VAL A 207 -20.22 11.98 3.52
C VAL A 207 -19.83 11.48 2.11
N SER A 208 -19.72 10.16 1.99
CA SER A 208 -19.43 9.41 0.78
C SER A 208 -20.67 8.59 0.40
N PRO A 209 -20.92 8.31 -0.90
CA PRO A 209 -21.93 7.33 -1.31
C PRO A 209 -21.65 5.93 -0.73
N CYS A 210 -20.41 5.64 -0.34
CA CYS A 210 -20.00 4.38 0.24
C CYS A 210 -20.47 4.22 1.68
N ASN A 211 -20.93 3.00 2.03
CA ASN A 211 -21.34 2.60 3.38
C ASN A 211 -22.26 3.61 4.10
N GLY A 212 -23.14 4.28 3.34
CA GLY A 212 -24.02 5.31 3.88
C GLY A 212 -23.28 6.46 4.59
N GLY A 213 -22.07 6.78 4.12
CA GLY A 213 -21.20 7.82 4.69
C GLY A 213 -20.45 7.42 5.96
N LYS A 214 -20.49 6.16 6.38
CA LYS A 214 -19.77 5.67 7.56
C LYS A 214 -18.39 5.11 7.19
N PRO A 215 -17.36 5.29 8.03
CA PRO A 215 -16.06 4.65 7.82
C PRO A 215 -16.17 3.14 7.62
N ILE A 216 -15.38 2.61 6.67
CA ILE A 216 -15.24 1.16 6.46
C ILE A 216 -13.96 0.73 7.19
N GLY A 217 -14.10 0.30 8.44
CA GLY A 217 -13.04 -0.38 9.18
C GLY A 217 -12.95 -1.87 8.81
N LYS A 218 -11.93 -2.56 9.35
CA LYS A 218 -11.63 -3.97 9.04
C LYS A 218 -12.83 -4.92 9.17
N ASP A 219 -13.63 -4.76 10.24
CA ASP A 219 -14.74 -5.67 10.53
C ASP A 219 -15.92 -5.41 9.59
N ALA A 220 -16.19 -4.14 9.28
CA ALA A 220 -17.20 -3.75 8.30
C ALA A 220 -16.82 -4.28 6.91
N LEU A 221 -15.56 -4.10 6.48
CA LEU A 221 -15.07 -4.60 5.21
C LEU A 221 -15.19 -6.12 5.10
N ALA A 222 -14.72 -6.86 6.12
CA ALA A 222 -14.82 -8.30 6.18
C ALA A 222 -16.28 -8.79 6.05
N ALA A 223 -17.21 -8.17 6.79
CA ALA A 223 -18.64 -8.49 6.70
C ALA A 223 -19.22 -8.18 5.32
N GLY A 224 -18.86 -7.03 4.72
CA GLY A 224 -19.33 -6.64 3.39
C GLY A 224 -18.81 -7.55 2.28
N ILE A 225 -17.56 -8.02 2.38
CA ILE A 225 -17.01 -9.02 1.46
C ILE A 225 -17.80 -10.31 1.56
N LYS A 226 -18.02 -10.86 2.78
CA LYS A 226 -18.83 -12.07 2.96
C LYS A 226 -20.25 -11.93 2.39
N ASP A 227 -20.89 -10.80 2.66
CA ASP A 227 -22.24 -10.51 2.18
C ASP A 227 -22.32 -10.45 0.64
N ARG A 228 -21.27 -9.92 0.00
CA ARG A 228 -21.13 -9.90 -1.47
C ARG A 228 -20.92 -11.31 -2.03
N LEU A 229 -19.99 -12.07 -1.45
CA LEU A 229 -19.66 -13.44 -1.88
C LEU A 229 -20.85 -14.39 -1.72
N ALA A 230 -21.66 -14.23 -0.67
CA ALA A 230 -22.89 -14.98 -0.48
C ALA A 230 -23.95 -14.76 -1.58
N LYS A 231 -23.83 -13.65 -2.34
CA LYS A 231 -24.73 -13.31 -3.46
C LYS A 231 -24.07 -13.53 -4.82
N ALA A 232 -22.82 -14.00 -4.87
CA ALA A 232 -22.11 -14.22 -6.13
C ALA A 232 -22.66 -15.48 -6.82
N ALA A 233 -22.77 -15.45 -8.16
CA ALA A 233 -23.22 -16.61 -8.94
C ALA A 233 -22.22 -17.77 -8.86
N SER A 234 -20.93 -17.47 -8.66
CA SER A 234 -19.84 -18.41 -8.42
C SER A 234 -18.90 -17.82 -7.38
N TYR A 235 -18.38 -18.65 -6.48
CA TYR A 235 -17.42 -18.20 -5.48
C TYR A 235 -16.05 -17.95 -6.15
N PRO A 236 -15.51 -16.71 -6.14
CA PRO A 236 -14.21 -16.40 -6.71
C PRO A 236 -13.08 -17.08 -5.91
N ASN A 237 -12.05 -17.53 -6.60
CA ASN A 237 -10.80 -18.03 -6.00
C ASN A 237 -9.63 -17.04 -6.18
N VAL A 238 -9.90 -15.88 -6.78
CA VAL A 238 -9.00 -14.73 -6.88
C VAL A 238 -9.81 -13.45 -6.77
N ILE A 239 -9.33 -12.47 -6.02
CA ILE A 239 -9.99 -11.17 -5.86
C ILE A 239 -9.01 -10.02 -6.04
N PHE A 240 -9.37 -9.06 -6.88
CA PHE A 240 -8.69 -7.78 -7.06
C PHE A 240 -9.43 -6.72 -6.25
N PHE A 241 -8.76 -6.14 -5.26
CA PHE A 241 -9.32 -5.07 -4.44
C PHE A 241 -8.66 -3.73 -4.78
N GLN A 242 -9.49 -2.71 -4.98
CA GLN A 242 -9.06 -1.31 -5.10
C GLN A 242 -9.64 -0.50 -3.95
N GLU A 243 -8.99 0.63 -3.65
CA GLU A 243 -9.31 1.45 -2.48
C GLU A 243 -9.25 0.69 -1.16
N PHE A 244 -8.21 -0.10 -0.98
CA PHE A 244 -8.00 -0.94 0.18
C PHE A 244 -7.07 -0.25 1.20
N CYS A 245 -7.22 -0.58 2.49
CA CYS A 245 -6.34 -0.08 3.55
C CYS A 245 -5.50 -1.22 4.12
N GLU A 246 -4.19 -1.00 4.26
CA GLU A 246 -3.15 -1.99 4.55
C GLU A 246 -3.50 -2.89 5.74
N LYS A 247 -3.96 -2.32 6.86
CA LYS A 247 -4.28 -3.07 8.08
C LYS A 247 -5.54 -3.92 7.96
N HIS A 248 -6.27 -3.85 6.85
CA HIS A 248 -7.38 -4.76 6.57
C HIS A 248 -6.93 -6.07 5.95
N ALA A 249 -5.69 -6.22 5.47
CA ALA A 249 -5.25 -7.39 4.70
C ALA A 249 -5.42 -8.70 5.47
N LYS A 250 -4.87 -8.80 6.70
CA LYS A 250 -4.99 -10.01 7.52
C LYS A 250 -6.43 -10.27 8.01
N PRO A 251 -7.19 -9.27 8.50
CA PRO A 251 -8.60 -9.47 8.82
C PRO A 251 -9.45 -9.96 7.64
N VAL A 252 -9.21 -9.44 6.44
CA VAL A 252 -9.92 -9.87 5.22
C VAL A 252 -9.53 -11.29 4.83
N GLU A 253 -8.25 -11.65 4.92
CA GLU A 253 -7.80 -13.03 4.71
C GLU A 253 -8.53 -14.02 5.61
N LEU A 254 -8.51 -13.79 6.93
CA LEU A 254 -9.20 -14.65 7.89
C LEU A 254 -10.71 -14.75 7.59
N ALA A 255 -11.32 -13.67 7.13
CA ALA A 255 -12.72 -13.64 6.74
C ALA A 255 -13.02 -14.42 5.45
N LEU A 256 -12.08 -14.46 4.50
CA LEU A 256 -12.19 -15.24 3.26
C LEU A 256 -11.96 -16.73 3.51
N GLU A 257 -11.08 -17.09 4.46
CA GLU A 257 -10.77 -18.46 4.89
C GLU A 257 -11.92 -19.14 5.65
N GLU A 258 -12.95 -18.39 6.07
CA GLU A 258 -14.23 -19.00 6.49
C GLU A 258 -15.01 -19.61 5.30
N GLY A 259 -14.58 -19.31 4.07
CA GLY A 259 -15.08 -19.87 2.83
C GLY A 259 -14.39 -21.18 2.44
N PRO A 260 -14.46 -21.55 1.14
CA PRO A 260 -13.99 -22.84 0.66
C PRO A 260 -12.50 -22.89 0.27
N TYR A 261 -11.77 -21.77 0.38
CA TYR A 261 -10.39 -21.67 -0.07
C TYR A 261 -9.51 -21.11 1.03
N ASP A 262 -8.24 -21.53 1.02
CA ASP A 262 -7.17 -20.87 1.74
C ASP A 262 -6.66 -19.68 0.93
N TRP A 263 -6.31 -18.59 1.60
CA TRP A 263 -6.04 -17.30 0.94
C TRP A 263 -4.72 -16.70 1.39
N ASP A 264 -4.08 -16.01 0.45
CA ASP A 264 -3.04 -15.04 0.75
C ASP A 264 -3.45 -13.66 0.21
N VAL A 265 -3.73 -12.74 1.12
CA VAL A 265 -4.07 -11.35 0.83
C VAL A 265 -2.82 -10.48 0.93
N ARG A 266 -2.42 -9.86 -0.19
CA ARG A 266 -1.26 -8.95 -0.28
C ARG A 266 -1.70 -7.56 -0.65
N PHE A 267 -0.94 -6.56 -0.19
CA PHE A 267 -1.27 -5.15 -0.33
C PHE A 267 -0.12 -4.37 -0.99
N ALA A 268 -0.45 -3.38 -1.83
CA ALA A 268 0.50 -2.42 -2.37
C ALA A 268 0.01 -0.98 -2.12
N PRO A 269 0.85 -0.12 -1.52
CA PRO A 269 0.48 1.25 -1.21
C PRO A 269 0.54 2.17 -2.43
N VAL A 270 -0.39 3.12 -2.49
CA VAL A 270 -0.23 4.37 -3.23
C VAL A 270 0.72 5.28 -2.45
N THR A 271 1.54 6.08 -3.15
CA THR A 271 2.52 6.95 -2.51
C THR A 271 2.40 8.41 -2.95
N TYR A 272 3.05 9.32 -2.21
CA TYR A 272 3.30 10.70 -2.61
C TYR A 272 4.80 10.97 -2.69
N ASN A 273 5.18 11.88 -3.59
CA ASN A 273 6.53 12.43 -3.64
C ASN A 273 6.79 13.31 -2.41
N VAL A 274 7.87 13.01 -1.68
CA VAL A 274 8.26 13.74 -0.47
C VAL A 274 9.08 14.98 -0.83
N ASP A 275 8.69 16.13 -0.29
CA ASP A 275 9.23 17.44 -0.68
C ASP A 275 10.75 17.54 -0.59
N GLY A 276 11.37 17.91 -1.71
CA GLY A 276 12.80 18.18 -1.80
C GLY A 276 13.71 16.95 -1.67
N THR A 277 13.18 15.73 -1.59
CA THR A 277 14.01 14.55 -1.24
C THR A 277 14.22 13.52 -2.34
N GLY A 278 13.36 13.46 -3.36
CA GLY A 278 13.33 12.34 -4.32
C GLY A 278 12.80 11.02 -3.75
N LEU A 279 12.42 11.00 -2.47
CA LEU A 279 11.80 9.85 -1.81
C LEU A 279 10.28 9.85 -2.01
N LYS A 280 9.67 8.70 -1.70
CA LYS A 280 8.23 8.53 -1.68
C LYS A 280 7.79 8.03 -0.32
N ALA A 281 6.62 8.49 0.11
CA ALA A 281 5.97 8.05 1.34
C ALA A 281 4.59 7.50 1.00
N GLN A 282 4.21 6.40 1.65
CA GLN A 282 2.92 5.76 1.49
C GLN A 282 1.82 6.70 1.95
N LYS A 283 0.76 6.85 1.14
CA LYS A 283 -0.41 7.62 1.54
C LYS A 283 -1.11 6.87 2.66
N GLU A 284 -1.34 7.51 3.79
CA GLU A 284 -2.10 6.91 4.89
C GLU A 284 -3.59 6.80 4.48
N CYS A 285 -4.22 5.68 4.83
CA CYS A 285 -5.66 5.56 4.76
C CYS A 285 -6.28 6.52 5.77
N MET A 286 -7.33 7.25 5.39
CA MET A 286 -7.90 8.30 6.23
C MET A 286 -8.21 7.77 7.64
N ASP A 287 -7.75 8.45 8.69
CA ASP A 287 -8.17 8.14 10.06
C ASP A 287 -9.58 8.70 10.28
N ALA A 288 -10.56 7.82 10.39
CA ALA A 288 -11.98 8.18 10.36
C ALA A 288 -12.77 7.70 11.59
N ASP A 289 -12.25 6.69 12.27
CA ASP A 289 -12.81 6.07 13.47
C ASP A 289 -11.85 6.12 14.66
N GLY A 290 -10.74 6.88 14.54
CA GLY A 290 -9.68 6.98 15.54
C GLY A 290 -8.72 5.78 15.54
N TYR A 291 -8.91 4.87 14.58
CA TYR A 291 -8.08 3.70 14.39
C TYR A 291 -7.19 3.87 13.18
N ASP A 292 -5.94 3.50 13.38
CA ASP A 292 -4.96 3.34 12.34
C ASP A 292 -5.34 2.20 11.40
N ARG A 293 -5.59 2.55 10.14
CA ARG A 293 -5.95 1.61 9.07
C ARG A 293 -4.77 1.29 8.14
N GLY A 294 -3.59 1.83 8.42
CA GLY A 294 -2.39 1.70 7.61
C GLY A 294 -2.47 2.46 6.28
N ALA A 295 -1.55 2.17 5.36
CA ALA A 295 -1.52 2.84 4.07
C ALA A 295 -2.77 2.55 3.20
N TYR A 296 -3.09 3.49 2.30
CA TYR A 296 -4.08 3.35 1.24
C TYR A 296 -3.48 2.79 -0.04
N GLY A 297 -4.19 1.92 -0.74
CA GLY A 297 -3.77 1.43 -2.04
C GLY A 297 -4.65 0.34 -2.63
N VAL A 298 -4.01 -0.67 -3.20
CA VAL A 298 -4.65 -1.82 -3.84
C VAL A 298 -4.26 -3.11 -3.11
N ALA A 299 -5.12 -4.11 -3.16
CA ALA A 299 -4.82 -5.43 -2.65
C ALA A 299 -5.22 -6.52 -3.64
N ILE A 300 -4.67 -7.71 -3.42
CA ILE A 300 -4.98 -8.91 -4.17
C ILE A 300 -5.12 -10.08 -3.22
N ALA A 301 -6.19 -10.84 -3.36
CA ALA A 301 -6.38 -12.12 -2.68
C ALA A 301 -6.21 -13.23 -3.72
N VAL A 302 -5.25 -14.12 -3.46
CA VAL A 302 -4.92 -15.28 -4.30
C VAL A 302 -4.88 -16.53 -3.43
N PRO A 303 -4.82 -17.74 -4.01
CA PRO A 303 -4.54 -18.96 -3.25
C PRO A 303 -3.28 -18.83 -2.37
N ASP A 304 -3.31 -19.46 -1.20
CA ASP A 304 -2.24 -19.41 -0.19
C ASP A 304 -0.88 -19.95 -0.67
N GLU A 305 -0.89 -20.79 -1.70
CA GLU A 305 0.32 -21.25 -2.41
C GLU A 305 1.10 -20.15 -3.14
N ASN A 306 0.66 -18.89 -3.05
CA ASN A 306 1.39 -17.74 -3.56
C ASN A 306 2.84 -17.71 -3.05
N THR A 307 3.79 -17.78 -3.98
CA THR A 307 5.23 -17.79 -3.65
C THR A 307 5.92 -16.45 -3.83
N TRP A 308 5.27 -15.49 -4.52
CA TRP A 308 5.90 -14.23 -4.90
C TRP A 308 4.83 -13.18 -5.16
N TYR A 309 5.09 -11.96 -4.68
CA TYR A 309 4.27 -10.80 -4.99
C TYR A 309 5.12 -9.54 -5.03
N GLN A 310 4.68 -8.55 -5.79
CA GLN A 310 5.37 -7.27 -5.89
C GLN A 310 4.42 -6.11 -6.16
N ALA A 311 4.67 -5.00 -5.47
CA ALA A 311 4.10 -3.71 -5.82
C ALA A 311 4.87 -3.07 -6.98
N TYR A 312 4.14 -2.52 -7.93
CA TYR A 312 4.67 -1.70 -8.99
C TYR A 312 4.05 -0.31 -8.94
N GLU A 313 4.89 0.69 -8.96
CA GLU A 313 4.42 2.04 -9.22
C GLU A 313 4.06 2.20 -10.68
N LEU A 314 2.88 2.76 -10.92
CA LEU A 314 2.40 3.09 -12.25
C LEU A 314 2.79 4.54 -12.58
N PRO A 315 3.14 4.85 -13.85
CA PRO A 315 3.44 6.21 -14.24
C PRO A 315 2.30 7.17 -13.86
N SER A 316 2.62 8.16 -13.04
CA SER A 316 1.68 9.15 -12.53
C SER A 316 2.17 10.57 -12.82
N PRO A 317 1.26 11.56 -12.89
CA PRO A 317 1.65 12.95 -12.86
C PRO A 317 2.35 13.31 -11.55
N ALA A 318 3.10 14.41 -11.54
CA ALA A 318 3.65 14.96 -10.30
C ALA A 318 2.60 15.74 -9.51
N ALA A 319 1.72 16.47 -10.19
CA ALA A 319 0.72 17.36 -9.63
C ALA A 319 -0.46 17.54 -10.59
N TYR A 320 -1.59 18.04 -10.08
CA TYR A 320 -2.78 18.38 -10.85
C TYR A 320 -3.51 19.57 -10.22
N VAL A 321 -4.44 20.18 -10.96
CA VAL A 321 -5.34 21.22 -10.44
C VAL A 321 -6.69 20.58 -10.16
N ASN A 322 -7.13 20.62 -8.90
CA ASN A 322 -8.40 20.03 -8.49
C ASN A 322 -9.60 20.90 -8.93
N LYS A 323 -10.83 20.43 -8.65
CA LYS A 323 -12.07 21.13 -9.03
C LYS A 323 -12.21 22.51 -8.39
N GLU A 324 -11.55 22.73 -7.27
CA GLU A 324 -11.51 24.02 -6.55
C GLU A 324 -10.44 24.98 -7.12
N GLY A 325 -9.69 24.59 -8.15
CA GLY A 325 -8.63 25.40 -8.74
C GLY A 325 -7.32 25.40 -7.95
N VAL A 326 -7.17 24.51 -6.98
CA VAL A 326 -5.97 24.37 -6.13
C VAL A 326 -5.02 23.35 -6.75
N THR A 327 -3.74 23.71 -6.84
CA THR A 327 -2.69 22.75 -7.24
C THR A 327 -2.43 21.78 -6.10
N ARG A 328 -2.60 20.48 -6.37
CA ARG A 328 -2.37 19.35 -5.47
C ARG A 328 -1.24 18.50 -6.02
N LYS A 329 -0.49 17.82 -5.14
CA LYS A 329 0.37 16.72 -5.61
C LYS A 329 -0.50 15.55 -6.01
N ALA A 330 -0.08 14.83 -7.05
CA ALA A 330 -0.81 13.67 -7.51
C ALA A 330 -0.34 12.41 -6.78
N GLU A 331 -1.29 11.52 -6.55
CA GLU A 331 -1.03 10.16 -6.08
C GLU A 331 -0.18 9.41 -7.11
N GLN A 332 0.90 8.77 -6.63
CA GLN A 332 1.67 7.84 -7.43
C GLN A 332 0.98 6.48 -7.35
N ARG A 333 0.27 6.14 -8.42
CA ARG A 333 -0.65 5.00 -8.48
C ARG A 333 0.12 3.69 -8.39
N ALA A 334 -0.55 2.64 -7.90
CA ALA A 334 0.07 1.35 -7.69
C ALA A 334 -0.69 0.23 -8.42
N ALA A 335 0.07 -0.78 -8.81
CA ALA A 335 -0.40 -2.11 -9.11
C ALA A 335 0.26 -3.10 -8.14
N ILE A 336 -0.39 -4.23 -7.92
CA ILE A 336 0.21 -5.39 -7.26
C ILE A 336 0.06 -6.60 -8.16
N CYS A 337 1.13 -7.38 -8.27
CA CYS A 337 1.12 -8.68 -8.93
C CYS A 337 1.47 -9.79 -7.94
N ALA A 338 0.86 -10.96 -8.11
CA ALA A 338 1.16 -12.17 -7.33
C ALA A 338 1.16 -13.41 -8.24
N SER A 339 2.09 -14.32 -8.00
CA SER A 339 2.24 -15.55 -8.78
C SER A 339 1.58 -16.74 -8.08
N VAL A 340 0.82 -17.54 -8.82
CA VAL A 340 0.18 -18.76 -8.32
C VAL A 340 0.77 -19.96 -9.09
N PRO A 341 1.79 -20.66 -8.53
CA PRO A 341 2.59 -21.61 -9.28
C PRO A 341 1.85 -22.85 -9.77
N SER A 342 0.90 -23.43 -9.02
CA SER A 342 0.18 -24.63 -9.49
C SER A 342 -0.64 -24.36 -10.75
N GLN A 343 -1.01 -23.09 -10.94
CA GLN A 343 -1.70 -22.60 -12.11
C GLN A 343 -0.74 -21.93 -13.09
N ALA A 344 0.54 -21.71 -12.80
CA ALA A 344 1.40 -20.88 -13.64
C ALA A 344 0.68 -19.57 -14.10
N VAL A 345 -0.08 -18.92 -13.21
CA VAL A 345 -0.76 -17.63 -13.47
C VAL A 345 -0.10 -16.48 -12.71
N MET A 346 0.00 -15.32 -13.36
CA MET A 346 0.34 -14.04 -12.76
C MET A 346 -0.94 -13.22 -12.66
N TYR A 347 -1.38 -12.99 -11.44
CA TYR A 347 -2.55 -12.17 -11.15
C TYR A 347 -2.11 -10.75 -10.82
N CYS A 348 -2.69 -9.73 -11.46
CA CYS A 348 -2.36 -8.33 -11.14
C CYS A 348 -3.61 -7.45 -10.96
N SER A 349 -3.62 -6.68 -9.87
CA SER A 349 -4.66 -5.68 -9.56
C SER A 349 -4.06 -4.27 -9.62
N ALA A 350 -4.81 -3.31 -10.15
CA ALA A 350 -4.38 -1.91 -10.23
C ALA A 350 -5.54 -0.93 -9.95
N HIS A 351 -5.19 0.29 -9.59
CA HIS A 351 -6.11 1.43 -9.53
C HIS A 351 -5.48 2.62 -10.27
N PHE A 352 -6.05 3.00 -11.41
CA PHE A 352 -5.50 4.05 -12.28
C PHE A 352 -5.91 5.45 -11.83
N SER A 353 -5.21 6.45 -12.36
CA SER A 353 -5.58 7.85 -12.20
C SER A 353 -6.96 8.13 -12.82
N THR A 354 -7.70 9.06 -12.23
CA THR A 354 -9.01 9.49 -12.70
C THR A 354 -8.84 10.56 -13.78
N GLY A 355 -9.51 10.35 -14.92
CA GLY A 355 -9.41 11.22 -16.08
C GLY A 355 -10.32 12.45 -16.03
N GLY A 356 -9.86 13.56 -16.60
CA GLY A 356 -10.67 14.76 -16.85
C GLY A 356 -10.41 15.93 -15.90
N LYS A 357 -10.84 17.13 -16.30
CA LYS A 357 -10.55 18.38 -15.57
C LYS A 357 -10.93 18.29 -14.10
N GLY A 358 -10.02 18.70 -13.22
CA GLY A 358 -10.21 18.65 -11.78
C GLY A 358 -9.75 17.35 -11.11
N TRP A 359 -9.29 16.37 -11.89
CA TRP A 359 -8.75 15.10 -11.44
C TRP A 359 -7.26 14.96 -11.75
N ASP A 360 -6.64 13.88 -11.27
CA ASP A 360 -5.18 13.68 -11.34
C ASP A 360 -4.66 13.43 -12.76
N ASP A 361 -5.47 12.94 -13.70
CA ASP A 361 -5.11 12.87 -15.13
C ASP A 361 -6.03 13.76 -16.01
N PRO A 362 -5.89 15.09 -15.95
CA PRO A 362 -6.86 16.00 -16.55
C PRO A 362 -6.95 15.88 -18.08
N ASP A 363 -5.84 15.54 -18.71
CA ASP A 363 -5.71 15.41 -20.17
C ASP A 363 -5.70 13.94 -20.64
N ARG A 364 -5.91 12.98 -19.72
CA ARG A 364 -5.94 11.53 -19.99
C ARG A 364 -4.67 10.99 -20.65
N THR A 365 -3.52 11.53 -20.28
CA THR A 365 -2.21 11.16 -20.87
C THR A 365 -1.42 10.16 -20.04
N TRP A 366 -1.84 9.91 -18.80
CA TRP A 366 -1.22 8.96 -17.87
C TRP A 366 -1.90 7.61 -17.91
N GLN A 367 -3.23 7.55 -18.04
CA GLN A 367 -3.99 6.31 -18.16
C GLN A 367 -3.43 5.34 -19.23
N PRO A 368 -3.04 5.76 -20.45
CA PRO A 368 -2.39 4.86 -21.42
C PRO A 368 -1.00 4.34 -20.97
N LYS A 369 -0.24 5.14 -20.23
CA LYS A 369 1.08 4.74 -19.70
C LYS A 369 0.94 3.77 -18.54
N GLN A 370 -0.06 3.99 -17.68
CA GLN A 370 -0.45 3.08 -16.61
C GLN A 370 -0.92 1.74 -17.20
N ALA A 371 -1.70 1.79 -18.29
CA ALA A 371 -2.09 0.60 -19.04
C ALA A 371 -0.91 -0.19 -19.59
N ALA A 372 0.01 0.48 -20.27
CA ALA A 372 1.23 -0.15 -20.80
C ALA A 372 2.06 -0.80 -19.68
N LYS A 373 2.23 -0.12 -18.53
CA LYS A 373 2.98 -0.66 -17.40
C LYS A 373 2.31 -1.87 -16.76
N LEU A 374 0.98 -1.84 -16.60
CA LEU A 374 0.25 -3.00 -16.04
C LEU A 374 0.36 -4.22 -16.97
N MET A 375 0.21 -4.03 -18.28
CA MET A 375 0.40 -5.12 -19.26
C MET A 375 1.81 -5.70 -19.22
N GLU A 376 2.85 -4.85 -19.14
CA GLU A 376 4.25 -5.28 -19.00
C GLU A 376 4.44 -6.16 -17.76
N LYS A 377 3.85 -5.76 -16.62
CA LYS A 377 4.03 -6.47 -15.35
C LYS A 377 3.13 -7.69 -15.18
N ALA A 378 2.00 -7.76 -15.85
CA ALA A 378 1.19 -8.97 -15.90
C ALA A 378 1.86 -10.06 -16.76
N ASP A 379 2.51 -9.67 -17.86
CA ASP A 379 3.13 -10.56 -18.83
C ASP A 379 4.62 -10.81 -18.54
N GLN A 380 4.92 -11.31 -17.34
CA GLN A 380 6.30 -11.56 -16.90
C GLN A 380 6.51 -12.98 -16.35
N GLY A 381 7.78 -13.38 -16.23
CA GLY A 381 8.18 -14.67 -15.62
C GLY A 381 7.71 -15.92 -16.38
N GLY A 382 7.19 -15.74 -17.60
CA GLY A 382 6.52 -16.81 -18.31
C GLY A 382 5.29 -17.31 -17.57
N TYR A 383 4.53 -16.44 -16.90
CA TYR A 383 3.23 -16.81 -16.35
C TYR A 383 2.10 -16.54 -17.36
N ARG A 384 0.92 -17.10 -17.12
CA ARG A 384 -0.34 -16.79 -17.82
C ARG A 384 -0.90 -15.49 -17.20
N PRO A 385 -1.09 -14.37 -17.94
CA PRO A 385 -1.52 -13.12 -17.32
C PRO A 385 -3.04 -13.08 -17.12
N VAL A 386 -3.49 -12.71 -15.91
CA VAL A 386 -4.89 -12.35 -15.62
C VAL A 386 -4.86 -11.10 -14.74
N PHE A 387 -5.40 -9.98 -15.23
CA PHE A 387 -5.18 -8.70 -14.56
C PHE A 387 -6.35 -7.74 -14.74
N GLY A 388 -6.40 -6.69 -13.93
CA GLY A 388 -7.48 -5.71 -14.01
C GLY A 388 -7.55 -4.82 -12.78
N GLY A 389 -8.76 -4.42 -12.42
CA GLY A 389 -9.04 -3.48 -11.34
C GLY A 389 -9.89 -2.31 -11.78
N ASP A 390 -9.91 -1.27 -10.96
CA ASP A 390 -10.52 0.03 -11.27
C ASP A 390 -9.55 0.83 -12.15
N LEU A 391 -9.80 0.82 -13.46
CA LEU A 391 -8.92 1.47 -14.42
C LEU A 391 -9.35 2.92 -14.71
N ASN A 392 -10.43 3.43 -14.09
CA ASN A 392 -10.90 4.81 -14.24
C ASN A 392 -11.06 5.29 -15.70
N VAL A 393 -11.27 4.36 -16.64
CA VAL A 393 -11.33 4.62 -18.09
C VAL A 393 -12.52 3.89 -18.67
N SER A 394 -13.37 4.60 -19.41
CA SER A 394 -14.42 3.99 -20.22
C SER A 394 -13.83 3.18 -21.38
N PRO A 395 -14.45 2.09 -21.80
CA PRO A 395 -13.90 1.26 -22.86
C PRO A 395 -13.93 1.99 -24.21
N PRO A 396 -13.11 1.60 -25.20
CA PRO A 396 -12.94 2.38 -26.43
C PRO A 396 -14.24 2.67 -27.20
N ALA A 397 -15.23 1.76 -27.18
CA ALA A 397 -16.50 2.00 -27.87
C ALA A 397 -17.40 3.03 -27.17
N ARG A 398 -17.09 3.38 -25.91
CA ARG A 398 -17.86 4.32 -25.08
C ARG A 398 -17.15 5.64 -24.81
N GLY A 399 -15.98 5.88 -25.42
CA GLY A 399 -15.28 7.15 -25.23
C GLY A 399 -13.81 7.13 -25.59
N PHE A 400 -12.97 7.51 -24.63
CA PHE A 400 -11.53 7.70 -24.84
C PHE A 400 -10.77 6.36 -24.83
N GLY A 401 -10.11 6.03 -25.95
CA GLY A 401 -9.39 4.77 -26.17
C GLY A 401 -8.09 4.58 -25.38
N ALA A 402 -7.99 5.03 -24.12
CA ALA A 402 -6.80 4.82 -23.29
C ALA A 402 -6.47 3.33 -23.10
N LEU A 403 -7.50 2.48 -23.10
CA LEU A 403 -7.37 1.03 -22.96
C LEU A 403 -7.29 0.30 -24.30
N THR A 404 -7.31 0.98 -25.46
CA THR A 404 -7.25 0.30 -26.77
C THR A 404 -6.12 -0.72 -26.86
N PRO A 405 -4.88 -0.44 -26.41
CA PRO A 405 -3.81 -1.45 -26.43
C PRO A 405 -4.09 -2.71 -25.58
N MET A 406 -4.89 -2.59 -24.51
CA MET A 406 -5.31 -3.76 -23.73
C MET A 406 -6.32 -4.60 -24.51
N TYR A 407 -7.35 -3.96 -25.08
CA TYR A 407 -8.37 -4.65 -25.90
C TYR A 407 -7.78 -5.29 -27.16
N ASP A 408 -6.75 -4.68 -27.76
CA ASP A 408 -6.08 -5.24 -28.95
C ASP A 408 -5.34 -6.56 -28.64
N ARG A 409 -4.97 -6.79 -27.37
CA ARG A 409 -4.10 -7.91 -26.96
C ARG A 409 -4.80 -8.93 -26.06
N TYR A 410 -5.83 -8.52 -25.33
CA TYR A 410 -6.48 -9.30 -24.28
C TYR A 410 -7.99 -9.21 -24.43
N GLN A 411 -8.67 -10.31 -24.13
CA GLN A 411 -10.11 -10.31 -23.99
C GLN A 411 -10.50 -9.64 -22.67
N GLU A 412 -11.51 -8.78 -22.71
CA GLU A 412 -12.17 -8.25 -21.52
C GLU A 412 -13.35 -9.14 -21.14
N CYS A 413 -13.56 -9.34 -19.84
CA CYS A 413 -14.56 -10.26 -19.32
C CYS A 413 -15.98 -10.00 -19.87
N ASP A 414 -16.52 -8.78 -19.73
CA ASP A 414 -17.90 -8.49 -20.13
C ASP A 414 -18.00 -7.94 -21.57
N GLU A 415 -17.01 -8.21 -22.40
CA GLU A 415 -17.02 -7.87 -23.82
C GLU A 415 -18.01 -8.74 -24.60
N LYS A 416 -18.86 -8.11 -25.42
CA LYS A 416 -19.89 -8.81 -26.21
C LYS A 416 -19.70 -8.53 -27.68
N ASN A 417 -19.59 -9.60 -28.47
CA ASN A 417 -19.58 -9.56 -29.94
C ASN A 417 -18.51 -8.64 -30.56
N GLY A 418 -17.36 -8.44 -29.89
CA GLY A 418 -16.30 -7.54 -30.36
C GLY A 418 -16.65 -6.06 -30.19
N VAL A 419 -17.73 -5.73 -29.48
CA VAL A 419 -18.09 -4.37 -29.10
C VAL A 419 -17.47 -4.11 -27.74
N TYR A 420 -16.53 -3.18 -27.68
CA TYR A 420 -15.79 -2.82 -26.47
C TYR A 420 -16.65 -1.91 -25.57
N ASP A 421 -17.76 -2.45 -25.05
CA ASP A 421 -18.83 -1.71 -24.36
C ASP A 421 -19.40 -2.44 -23.15
N GLY A 422 -18.61 -3.23 -22.40
CA GLY A 422 -19.08 -3.98 -21.23
C GLY A 422 -19.95 -3.19 -20.23
N ALA A 423 -20.72 -3.89 -19.40
CA ALA A 423 -21.75 -3.31 -18.52
C ALA A 423 -21.18 -2.40 -17.42
N ASP A 424 -21.97 -1.38 -17.07
CA ASP A 424 -21.57 -0.36 -16.09
C ASP A 424 -21.15 -1.00 -14.77
N THR A 425 -20.05 -0.52 -14.20
CA THR A 425 -19.52 -0.93 -12.91
C THR A 425 -19.59 0.17 -11.86
N LYS A 426 -19.92 1.41 -12.24
CA LYS A 426 -20.18 2.54 -11.36
C LYS A 426 -21.04 3.60 -12.05
N ASP A 427 -22.16 4.05 -11.47
CA ASP A 427 -22.92 5.25 -11.89
C ASP A 427 -23.13 5.46 -13.42
N GLY A 428 -23.37 4.39 -14.18
CA GLY A 428 -23.53 4.48 -15.64
C GLY A 428 -22.23 4.42 -16.45
N GLU A 429 -21.10 4.16 -15.80
CA GLU A 429 -19.77 4.04 -16.37
C GLU A 429 -19.21 2.62 -16.20
N LYS A 430 -18.55 2.11 -17.23
CA LYS A 430 -17.71 0.89 -17.18
C LYS A 430 -16.28 1.33 -16.89
N ILE A 431 -15.77 1.05 -15.68
CA ILE A 431 -14.40 1.41 -15.29
C ILE A 431 -13.65 0.32 -14.52
N ASP A 432 -14.33 -0.74 -14.09
CA ASP A 432 -13.71 -1.91 -13.42
C ASP A 432 -13.61 -3.08 -14.38
N TYR A 433 -12.44 -3.73 -14.47
CA TYR A 433 -12.13 -4.68 -15.52
C TYR A 433 -11.45 -5.96 -15.03
N ILE A 434 -11.59 -7.02 -15.83
CA ILE A 434 -10.74 -8.22 -15.79
C ILE A 434 -10.35 -8.53 -17.24
N PHE A 435 -9.05 -8.63 -17.50
CA PHE A 435 -8.44 -8.92 -18.79
C PHE A 435 -7.61 -10.20 -18.73
N SER A 436 -7.62 -10.93 -19.83
CA SER A 436 -6.83 -12.14 -20.03
C SER A 436 -6.66 -12.41 -21.53
N PRO A 437 -5.54 -13.00 -22.01
CA PRO A 437 -5.42 -13.43 -23.40
C PRO A 437 -6.21 -14.72 -23.65
N TYR A 438 -6.85 -15.28 -22.62
CA TYR A 438 -7.60 -16.52 -22.66
C TYR A 438 -9.10 -16.29 -22.55
N THR A 439 -9.87 -17.28 -23.02
CA THR A 439 -11.32 -17.18 -23.14
C THR A 439 -12.02 -17.12 -21.79
N PHE A 440 -12.94 -16.16 -21.65
CA PHE A 440 -13.90 -16.15 -20.55
C PHE A 440 -15.10 -17.04 -20.88
N SER A 441 -15.38 -18.04 -20.03
CA SER A 441 -16.56 -18.92 -20.18
C SER A 441 -17.83 -18.34 -19.58
N ALA A 442 -17.69 -17.38 -18.64
CA ALA A 442 -18.80 -16.66 -18.05
C ALA A 442 -18.29 -15.33 -17.50
N CYS A 443 -19.10 -14.29 -17.62
CA CYS A 443 -18.84 -12.96 -17.07
C CYS A 443 -20.13 -12.32 -16.59
N SER A 444 -20.04 -11.59 -15.48
CA SER A 444 -21.20 -10.90 -14.91
C SER A 444 -20.77 -9.70 -14.06
N VAL A 445 -21.54 -8.63 -14.13
CA VAL A 445 -21.47 -7.53 -13.16
C VAL A 445 -22.56 -7.73 -12.11
N GLN A 446 -22.16 -7.77 -10.83
CA GLN A 446 -23.07 -7.88 -9.71
C GLN A 446 -23.48 -6.49 -9.22
N THR A 447 -24.67 -6.04 -9.59
CA THR A 447 -25.19 -4.69 -9.34
C THR A 447 -25.61 -4.41 -7.88
N TYR A 448 -25.37 -5.36 -6.98
CA TYR A 448 -25.48 -5.13 -5.55
C TYR A 448 -24.32 -4.23 -5.09
N VAL A 449 -24.61 -3.01 -4.66
CA VAL A 449 -23.60 -2.02 -4.20
C VAL A 449 -22.97 -2.38 -2.85
N GLY A 450 -23.76 -2.90 -1.91
CA GLY A 450 -23.31 -3.21 -0.56
C GLY A 450 -22.69 -2.00 0.14
N LEU A 451 -21.43 -2.13 0.58
CA LEU A 451 -20.67 -1.06 1.25
C LEU A 451 -19.98 -0.10 0.29
N SER A 452 -19.89 -0.42 -1.01
CA SER A 452 -19.16 0.36 -2.00
C SER A 452 -20.12 1.18 -2.86
N ASP A 453 -19.59 2.14 -3.61
CA ASP A 453 -20.24 2.81 -4.73
C ASP A 453 -20.01 2.09 -6.08
N HIS A 454 -19.15 1.06 -6.11
CA HIS A 454 -18.90 0.21 -7.29
C HIS A 454 -19.62 -1.14 -7.22
N TYR A 455 -20.05 -1.61 -8.38
CA TYR A 455 -20.42 -3.00 -8.63
C TYR A 455 -19.18 -3.85 -8.83
N SER A 456 -19.20 -5.11 -8.35
CA SER A 456 -18.11 -6.04 -8.62
C SER A 456 -18.31 -6.74 -9.96
N ILE A 457 -17.25 -6.87 -10.76
CA ILE A 457 -17.21 -7.70 -11.96
C ILE A 457 -16.63 -9.08 -11.61
N HIS A 458 -17.23 -10.12 -12.17
CA HIS A 458 -16.85 -11.53 -11.98
C HIS A 458 -16.58 -12.18 -13.33
N GLY A 459 -15.49 -12.93 -13.44
CA GLY A 459 -15.10 -13.62 -14.66
C GLY A 459 -14.55 -15.02 -14.42
N SER A 460 -14.99 -15.98 -15.25
CA SER A 460 -14.49 -17.34 -15.31
C SER A 460 -13.53 -17.48 -16.49
N VAL A 461 -12.22 -17.44 -16.24
CA VAL A 461 -11.19 -17.55 -17.29
C VAL A 461 -10.79 -19.01 -17.48
N GLN A 462 -10.90 -19.53 -18.70
CA GLN A 462 -10.42 -20.86 -19.06
C GLN A 462 -8.93 -20.81 -19.38
N LEU A 463 -8.10 -21.43 -18.55
CA LEU A 463 -6.65 -21.41 -18.68
C LEU A 463 -6.18 -22.72 -19.36
N PRO A 464 -5.62 -22.66 -20.59
CA PRO A 464 -5.15 -23.84 -21.30
C PRO A 464 -3.86 -24.39 -20.69
N PRO A 465 -3.54 -25.68 -20.88
CA PRO A 465 -2.32 -26.27 -20.30
C PRO A 465 -1.06 -25.51 -20.74
N ARG A 466 -0.07 -25.45 -19.86
CA ARG A 466 1.21 -24.77 -20.06
C ARG A 466 2.38 -25.72 -19.85
#